data_AF-A0A6I0E083-F1
#
_entry.id   AF-A0A6I0E083-F1
#
_cell.length_a   1.000
_cell.length_b   1.000
_cell.length_c   1.000
_cell.angle_alpha   90.00
_cell.angle_beta   90.00
_cell.angle_gamma   90.00
#
_symmetry.space_group_name_H-M   'P 1'
#
loop_
_entity.id
_entity.type
_entity.pdbx_description
1 polymer ?
#
loop_
_entity_poly.entity_id
_entity_poly.type
_entity_poly.pdbx_seq_one_letter_code
_entity_poly.pdbx_strand_id
1 'polypeptide(L)'
;PIAIIVVAISVLTISFTPLGAMGFKTVGIIPSGLPKLQVPDLNLVDIGNILPLAFACFLLAYIESVSAAKTLAQQNGYDIDARQELLALGVANLAVSLGQGYPTSGGLSQSAVNDKAGAKTPISLAVASLGIALCLLFLTGLLKNLPTVILASIVLVAIKGLVDIKEIKRLWNVNKFDFIIAMTALVNVLIFGILQGVLIAALFSLILIIRNVSAPNVAFLGRIPGTNRYSDIKRHPDNELIPGILLFRVESPIVYFNVAFVYNTVWGKIQSSDSTLKTVILDLSSSATIDSSGARLIKRLYTNLKAKGVEFKVAEARSGVRDILRLEEIEHLLGHVSRRDTLHDFVVAAIGEIEPDIKKAPVKPKVLKSPEIITQIVLGNNYFTQTHPREYFESFGFEQKPYITLVTCSDSRVPLNALMPDTSNKVFSIQNIGNQILSTEGSVDYGIYHLKTPILMFLGHSDCGAIKAYLKGFDSEIYGIKHELDFLRPIIREQNAVKDFDNLHSHVIEKNLDYQVNIAYKKYRELINSGQLTVLAGFYDFRGEYGKGMGNIVIVNVNKKKEVEALRNLPIFTYLSQAQKELHIGRLPNNQ
;
A
#
# COMPACT_ATOMS: atom_id res chain seq x y z
N PRO A 1 -28.81 2.16 45.17
CA PRO A 1 -27.72 1.48 45.92
C PRO A 1 -28.23 0.22 46.65
N ILE A 2 -28.56 -0.83 45.89
CA ILE A 2 -29.10 -2.09 46.45
C ILE A 2 -28.11 -2.74 47.42
N ALA A 3 -26.81 -2.72 47.09
CA ALA A 3 -25.76 -3.28 47.94
C ALA A 3 -25.70 -2.65 49.35
N ILE A 4 -25.81 -1.32 49.46
CA ILE A 4 -25.80 -0.62 50.76
C ILE A 4 -27.03 -0.99 51.59
N ILE A 5 -28.20 -1.10 50.94
CA ILE A 5 -29.44 -1.51 51.62
C ILE A 5 -29.30 -2.94 52.14
N VAL A 6 -28.78 -3.85 51.33
CA VAL A 6 -28.54 -5.25 51.74
C VAL A 6 -27.55 -5.32 52.90
N VAL A 7 -26.47 -4.54 52.84
CA VAL A 7 -25.49 -4.42 53.94
C VAL A 7 -26.17 -3.91 55.21
N ALA A 8 -26.89 -2.79 55.14
CA ALA A 8 -27.56 -2.18 56.29
C ALA A 8 -28.59 -3.13 56.91
N ILE A 9 -29.46 -3.74 56.11
CA ILE A 9 -30.44 -4.72 56.59
C ILE A 9 -29.71 -5.89 57.25
N SER A 10 -28.69 -6.46 56.61
CA SER A 10 -27.96 -7.60 57.18
C SER A 10 -27.28 -7.29 58.51
N VAL A 11 -26.69 -6.10 58.65
CA VAL A 11 -26.07 -5.64 59.89
C VAL A 11 -27.14 -5.46 60.98
N LEU A 12 -28.26 -4.82 60.66
CA LEU A 12 -29.38 -4.64 61.60
C LEU A 12 -29.96 -6.00 62.02
N THR A 13 -30.18 -6.90 61.08
CA THR A 13 -30.70 -8.24 61.35
C THR A 13 -29.77 -9.02 62.28
N ILE A 14 -28.45 -9.05 62.03
CA ILE A 14 -27.50 -9.70 62.96
C ILE A 14 -27.46 -8.99 64.32
N SER A 15 -27.56 -7.67 64.35
CA SER A 15 -27.45 -6.89 65.59
C SER A 15 -28.67 -7.03 66.51
N PHE A 16 -29.86 -7.23 65.95
CA PHE A 16 -31.12 -7.28 66.69
C PHE A 16 -31.75 -8.67 66.81
N THR A 17 -31.12 -9.70 66.24
CA THR A 17 -31.61 -11.10 66.31
C THR A 17 -30.54 -12.02 66.89
N PRO A 18 -30.91 -13.20 67.43
CA PRO A 18 -29.95 -14.18 67.93
C PRO A 18 -29.16 -14.90 66.82
N LEU A 19 -29.32 -14.53 65.54
CA LEU A 19 -28.65 -15.18 64.41
C LEU A 19 -27.12 -15.17 64.55
N GLY A 20 -26.53 -14.12 65.13
CA GLY A 20 -25.10 -14.10 65.43
C GLY A 20 -24.66 -15.22 66.38
N ALA A 21 -25.49 -15.56 67.37
CA ALA A 21 -25.26 -16.67 68.30
C ALA A 21 -25.53 -18.05 67.69
N MET A 22 -26.22 -18.12 66.56
CA MET A 22 -26.51 -19.36 65.81
C MET A 22 -25.35 -19.78 64.87
N GLY A 23 -24.18 -19.15 64.97
CA GLY A 23 -22.97 -19.54 64.25
C GLY A 23 -22.74 -18.85 62.90
N PHE A 24 -23.48 -17.79 62.58
CA PHE A 24 -23.20 -16.97 61.39
C PHE A 24 -21.84 -16.26 61.52
N LYS A 25 -20.94 -16.51 60.56
CA LYS A 25 -19.64 -15.82 60.51
C LYS A 25 -19.83 -14.36 60.12
N THR A 26 -19.33 -13.45 60.95
CA THR A 26 -19.29 -12.01 60.67
C THR A 26 -17.85 -11.54 60.44
N VAL A 27 -17.70 -10.31 59.97
CA VAL A 27 -16.38 -9.67 59.74
C VAL A 27 -15.54 -9.58 61.01
N GLY A 28 -16.17 -9.41 62.18
CA GLY A 28 -15.46 -9.33 63.45
C GLY A 28 -14.88 -7.94 63.73
N ILE A 29 -13.97 -7.83 64.71
CA ILE A 29 -13.48 -6.54 65.18
C ILE A 29 -12.60 -5.89 64.11
N ILE A 30 -12.95 -4.66 63.73
CA ILE A 30 -12.19 -3.83 62.79
C ILE A 30 -11.49 -2.73 63.59
N PRO A 31 -10.16 -2.55 63.48
CA PRO A 31 -9.46 -1.44 64.12
C PRO A 31 -10.08 -0.09 63.72
N SER A 32 -10.39 0.74 64.70
CA SER A 32 -10.90 2.09 64.46
C SER A 32 -9.75 3.09 64.38
N GLY A 33 -9.95 4.15 63.58
CA GLY A 33 -8.96 5.18 63.34
C GLY A 33 -8.29 5.08 61.97
N LEU A 34 -7.58 6.14 61.61
CA LEU A 34 -6.78 6.18 60.38
C LEU A 34 -5.44 5.46 60.59
N PRO A 35 -4.87 4.84 59.53
CA PRO A 35 -3.57 4.20 59.62
C PRO A 35 -2.48 5.22 60.01
N LYS A 36 -1.55 4.80 60.87
CA LYS A 36 -0.38 5.62 61.21
C LYS A 36 0.61 5.58 60.06
N LEU A 37 1.06 6.75 59.62
CA LEU A 37 2.13 6.85 58.64
C LEU A 37 3.45 6.37 59.27
N GLN A 38 4.09 5.39 58.64
CA GLN A 38 5.34 4.81 59.09
C GLN A 38 6.23 4.50 57.89
N VAL A 39 7.53 4.81 58.00
CA VAL A 39 8.51 4.41 57.00
C VAL A 39 8.82 2.91 57.21
N PRO A 40 8.72 2.07 56.16
CA PRO A 40 9.04 0.64 56.29
C PRO A 40 10.52 0.44 56.62
N ASP A 41 10.81 -0.50 57.51
CA ASP A 41 12.18 -0.88 57.86
C ASP A 41 12.85 -1.63 56.70
N LEU A 42 14.09 -1.29 56.37
CA LEU A 42 14.81 -1.80 55.20
C LEU A 42 16.01 -2.63 55.64
N ASN A 43 15.78 -3.92 55.89
CA ASN A 43 16.83 -4.87 56.18
C ASN A 43 17.37 -5.50 54.88
N LEU A 44 18.67 -5.32 54.61
CA LEU A 44 19.32 -5.82 53.39
C LEU A 44 19.21 -7.35 53.22
N VAL A 45 19.08 -8.08 54.33
CA VAL A 45 18.88 -9.55 54.34
C VAL A 45 17.49 -9.93 53.82
N ASP A 46 16.47 -9.12 54.11
CA ASP A 46 15.08 -9.37 53.72
C ASP A 46 14.83 -9.02 52.25
N ILE A 47 15.62 -8.10 51.67
CA ILE A 47 15.51 -7.70 50.25
C ILE A 47 15.63 -8.92 49.33
N GLY A 48 16.57 -9.84 49.59
CA GLY A 48 16.75 -11.04 48.76
C GLY A 48 15.52 -11.96 48.75
N ASN A 49 14.81 -12.05 49.87
CA ASN A 49 13.61 -12.88 50.02
C ASN A 49 12.33 -12.19 49.55
N ILE A 50 12.25 -10.87 49.70
CA ILE A 50 11.07 -10.06 49.33
C ILE A 50 11.07 -9.74 47.84
N LEU A 51 12.22 -9.58 47.20
CA LEU A 51 12.30 -9.13 45.80
C LEU A 51 11.52 -10.03 44.81
N PRO A 52 11.60 -11.39 44.87
CA PRO A 52 10.79 -12.24 44.00
C PRO A 52 9.28 -12.06 44.24
N LEU A 53 8.87 -11.93 45.50
CA LEU A 53 7.47 -11.71 45.87
C LEU A 53 6.98 -10.32 45.43
N ALA A 54 7.82 -9.29 45.59
CA ALA A 54 7.53 -7.93 45.15
C ALA A 54 7.39 -7.85 43.63
N PHE A 55 8.25 -8.55 42.88
CA PHE A 55 8.14 -8.65 41.42
C PHE A 55 6.86 -9.37 40.98
N ALA A 56 6.50 -10.44 41.68
CA ALA A 56 5.24 -11.16 41.48
C ALA A 56 4.01 -10.26 41.73
N CYS A 57 3.99 -9.53 42.85
CA CYS A 57 2.93 -8.58 43.19
C CYS A 57 2.86 -7.43 42.18
N PHE A 58 4.01 -6.90 41.77
CA PHE A 58 4.12 -5.87 40.74
C PHE A 58 3.48 -6.34 39.43
N LEU A 59 3.88 -7.51 38.94
CA LEU A 59 3.38 -8.03 37.67
C LEU A 59 1.87 -8.27 37.73
N LEU A 60 1.38 -8.86 38.83
CA LEU A 60 -0.04 -9.08 39.04
C LEU A 60 -0.82 -7.76 39.06
N ALA A 61 -0.37 -6.80 39.87
CA ALA A 61 -1.03 -5.50 40.00
C ALA A 61 -1.06 -4.71 38.69
N TYR A 62 0.02 -4.77 37.91
CA TYR A 62 0.10 -4.12 36.61
C TYR A 62 -0.84 -4.75 35.59
N ILE A 63 -0.87 -6.08 35.50
CA ILE A 63 -1.76 -6.81 34.58
C ILE A 63 -3.22 -6.54 34.92
N GLU A 64 -3.61 -6.61 36.19
CA GLU A 64 -4.97 -6.31 36.63
C GLU A 64 -5.37 -4.86 36.32
N SER A 65 -4.52 -3.90 36.66
CA SER A 65 -4.80 -2.47 36.46
C SER A 65 -4.95 -2.13 34.99
N VAL A 66 -3.98 -2.53 34.15
CA VAL A 66 -4.01 -2.24 32.70
C VAL A 66 -5.14 -3.01 32.02
N SER A 67 -5.43 -4.24 32.42
CA SER A 67 -6.56 -5.00 31.86
C SER A 67 -7.88 -4.30 32.17
N ALA A 68 -8.11 -3.90 33.43
CA ALA A 68 -9.33 -3.21 33.82
C ALA A 68 -9.48 -1.85 33.10
N ALA A 69 -8.39 -1.08 33.02
CA ALA A 69 -8.35 0.20 32.33
C ALA A 69 -8.68 0.03 30.83
N LYS A 70 -8.05 -0.94 30.14
CA LYS A 70 -8.34 -1.21 28.72
C LYS A 70 -9.78 -1.60 28.47
N THR A 71 -10.35 -2.46 29.32
CA THR A 71 -11.75 -2.88 29.19
C THR A 71 -12.71 -1.69 29.29
N LEU A 72 -12.52 -0.79 30.26
CA LEU A 72 -13.36 0.40 30.41
C LEU A 72 -13.10 1.45 29.33
N ALA A 73 -11.86 1.61 28.89
CA ALA A 73 -11.46 2.48 27.79
C ALA A 73 -12.13 2.08 26.48
N GLN A 74 -12.13 0.79 26.17
CA GLN A 74 -12.80 0.24 25.01
C GLN A 74 -14.33 0.42 25.08
N GLN A 75 -14.94 0.27 26.26
CA GLN A 75 -16.39 0.47 26.45
C GLN A 75 -16.82 1.93 26.29
N ASN A 76 -15.98 2.87 26.71
CA ASN A 76 -16.28 4.30 26.72
C ASN A 76 -15.66 5.11 25.56
N GLY A 77 -14.85 4.46 24.69
CA GLY A 77 -14.28 5.07 23.50
C GLY A 77 -13.13 6.05 23.76
N TYR A 78 -12.30 5.79 24.78
CA TYR A 78 -11.06 6.54 25.03
C TYR A 78 -9.84 5.63 24.98
N ASP A 79 -8.65 6.21 24.90
CA ASP A 79 -7.36 5.50 24.92
C ASP A 79 -6.66 5.67 26.27
N ILE A 80 -5.78 4.72 26.60
CA ILE A 80 -4.93 4.77 27.79
C ILE A 80 -3.44 4.74 27.43
N ASP A 81 -2.61 5.44 28.20
CA ASP A 81 -1.15 5.28 28.12
C ASP A 81 -0.68 4.28 29.18
N ALA A 82 -0.28 3.09 28.73
CA ALA A 82 0.19 2.02 29.60
C ALA A 82 1.44 2.37 30.43
N ARG A 83 2.24 3.34 29.98
CA ARG A 83 3.41 3.85 30.74
C ARG A 83 2.95 4.76 31.87
N GLN A 84 1.93 5.55 31.63
CA GLN A 84 1.34 6.43 32.66
C GLN A 84 0.64 5.61 33.75
N GLU A 85 -0.08 4.55 33.38
CA GLU A 85 -0.67 3.60 34.33
C GLU A 85 0.39 2.93 35.20
N LEU A 86 1.52 2.53 34.60
CA LEU A 86 2.65 1.95 35.33
C LEU A 86 3.23 2.93 36.37
N LEU A 87 3.42 4.19 35.96
CA LEU A 87 3.91 5.24 36.86
C LEU A 87 2.92 5.50 38.01
N ALA A 88 1.63 5.63 37.70
CA ALA A 88 0.58 5.86 38.69
C ALA A 88 0.51 4.72 39.71
N LEU A 89 0.59 3.47 39.25
CA LEU A 89 0.61 2.29 40.10
C LEU A 89 1.84 2.26 41.03
N GLY A 90 3.01 2.64 40.51
CA GLY A 90 4.24 2.74 41.30
C GLY A 90 4.13 3.80 42.41
N VAL A 91 3.68 5.01 42.07
CA VAL A 91 3.48 6.09 43.04
C VAL A 91 2.43 5.73 44.09
N ALA A 92 1.31 5.11 43.67
CA ALA A 92 0.28 4.66 44.58
C ALA A 92 0.80 3.61 45.58
N ASN A 93 1.58 2.62 45.12
CA ASN A 93 2.15 1.59 46.00
C ASN A 93 3.23 2.15 46.94
N LEU A 94 4.02 3.15 46.51
CA LEU A 94 4.90 3.89 47.42
C LEU A 94 4.11 4.59 48.52
N ALA A 95 3.01 5.27 48.17
CA ALA A 95 2.15 5.91 49.16
C ALA A 95 1.49 4.90 50.12
N VAL A 96 1.04 3.75 49.60
CA VAL A 96 0.46 2.67 50.41
C VAL A 96 1.47 2.07 51.38
N SER A 97 2.74 1.97 51.00
CA SER A 97 3.80 1.48 51.88
C SER A 97 3.96 2.33 53.15
N LEU A 98 3.78 3.66 53.03
CA LEU A 98 3.79 4.57 54.18
C LEU A 98 2.58 4.36 55.10
N GLY A 99 1.45 3.94 54.54
CA GLY A 99 0.22 3.65 55.27
C GLY A 99 0.13 2.23 55.83
N GLN A 100 1.21 1.43 55.76
CA GLN A 100 1.25 0.02 56.19
C GLN A 100 0.23 -0.87 55.47
N GLY A 101 -0.10 -0.55 54.21
CA GLY A 101 -1.05 -1.32 53.42
C GLY A 101 -0.39 -2.43 52.59
N TYR A 102 -1.21 -3.37 52.13
CA TYR A 102 -0.81 -4.37 51.14
C TYR A 102 -0.62 -3.74 49.76
N PRO A 103 0.21 -4.35 48.87
CA PRO A 103 0.28 -3.92 47.48
C PRO A 103 -1.10 -3.77 46.86
N THR A 104 -1.34 -2.64 46.19
CA THR A 104 -2.63 -2.28 45.61
C THR A 104 -2.58 -2.30 44.08
N SER A 105 -3.71 -2.59 43.45
CA SER A 105 -3.91 -2.65 42.01
C SER A 105 -5.22 -1.97 41.60
N GLY A 106 -5.40 -1.76 40.29
CA GLY A 106 -6.70 -1.36 39.75
C GLY A 106 -7.68 -2.54 39.73
N GLY A 107 -8.87 -2.35 40.34
CA GLY A 107 -9.87 -3.41 40.43
C GLY A 107 -11.02 -3.26 39.42
N LEU A 108 -11.19 -4.24 38.52
CA LEU A 108 -12.26 -4.23 37.51
C LEU A 108 -13.66 -4.10 38.12
N SER A 109 -13.95 -4.80 39.23
CA SER A 109 -15.28 -4.76 39.85
C SER A 109 -15.62 -3.38 40.43
N GLN A 110 -14.67 -2.72 41.08
CA GLN A 110 -14.88 -1.40 41.70
C GLN A 110 -14.98 -0.32 40.63
N SER A 111 -14.09 -0.36 39.64
CA SER A 111 -14.11 0.57 38.52
C SER A 111 -15.38 0.42 37.67
N ALA A 112 -15.87 -0.80 37.44
CA ALA A 112 -17.14 -1.02 36.74
C ALA A 112 -18.37 -0.48 37.50
N VAL A 113 -18.37 -0.53 38.83
CA VAL A 113 -19.43 0.08 39.64
C VAL A 113 -19.35 1.62 39.56
N ASN A 114 -18.14 2.18 39.62
CA ASN A 114 -17.92 3.63 39.52
C ASN A 114 -18.32 4.17 38.13
N ASP A 115 -17.95 3.44 37.08
CA ASP A 115 -18.31 3.72 35.69
C ASP A 115 -19.83 3.68 35.45
N LYS A 116 -20.51 2.61 35.90
CA LYS A 116 -21.98 2.50 35.85
C LYS A 116 -22.70 3.57 36.66
N ALA A 117 -22.06 4.12 37.70
CA ALA A 117 -22.58 5.24 38.47
C ALA A 117 -22.42 6.59 37.75
N GLY A 118 -21.76 6.63 36.58
CA GLY A 118 -21.58 7.82 35.76
C GLY A 118 -20.34 8.65 36.13
N ALA A 119 -19.37 8.07 36.84
CA ALA A 119 -18.14 8.76 37.19
C ALA A 119 -17.31 9.09 35.95
N LYS A 120 -16.96 10.37 35.76
CA LYS A 120 -16.16 10.85 34.63
C LYS A 120 -14.78 11.39 35.01
N THR A 121 -14.52 11.58 36.31
CA THR A 121 -13.28 12.15 36.81
C THR A 121 -12.75 11.36 38.02
N PRO A 122 -11.43 11.43 38.29
CA PRO A 122 -10.82 10.79 39.46
C PRO A 122 -11.33 11.33 40.82
N ILE A 123 -12.04 12.47 40.83
CA ILE A 123 -12.66 13.03 42.05
C ILE A 123 -13.60 12.00 42.70
N SER A 124 -14.24 11.14 41.91
CA SER A 124 -15.04 10.02 42.42
C SER A 124 -14.26 9.13 43.41
N LEU A 125 -12.98 8.88 43.15
CA LEU A 125 -12.11 8.09 44.02
C LEU A 125 -11.71 8.85 45.28
N ALA A 126 -11.55 10.18 45.21
CA ALA A 126 -11.32 11.01 46.39
C ALA A 126 -12.54 11.00 47.32
N VAL A 127 -13.75 11.11 46.77
CA VAL A 127 -15.02 11.01 47.52
C VAL A 127 -15.17 9.62 48.13
N ALA A 128 -14.86 8.55 47.39
CA ALA A 128 -14.87 7.19 47.91
C ALA A 128 -13.87 7.01 49.07
N SER A 129 -12.66 7.56 48.95
CA SER A 129 -11.63 7.51 49.98
C SER A 129 -12.05 8.25 51.25
N LEU A 130 -12.71 9.41 51.12
CA LEU A 130 -13.30 10.14 52.25
C LEU A 130 -14.41 9.32 52.93
N GLY A 131 -15.26 8.65 52.14
CA GLY A 131 -16.27 7.73 52.66
C GLY A 131 -15.66 6.59 53.48
N ILE A 132 -14.57 5.98 52.99
CA ILE A 132 -13.83 4.95 53.72
C ILE A 132 -13.26 5.51 55.03
N ALA A 133 -12.65 6.70 55.01
CA ALA A 133 -12.13 7.35 56.21
C ALA A 133 -13.23 7.58 57.27
N LEU A 134 -14.41 8.06 56.86
CA LEU A 134 -15.56 8.21 57.76
C LEU A 134 -16.04 6.85 58.31
N CYS A 135 -16.01 5.79 57.51
CA CYS A 135 -16.36 4.46 57.97
C CYS A 135 -15.40 3.94 59.05
N LEU A 136 -14.09 4.16 58.89
CA LEU A 136 -13.07 3.76 59.85
C LEU A 136 -13.15 4.52 61.18
N LEU A 137 -13.59 5.78 61.13
CA LEU A 137 -13.73 6.64 62.31
C LEU A 137 -15.02 6.36 63.09
N PHE A 138 -16.13 6.09 62.41
CA PHE A 138 -17.46 6.09 63.06
C PHE A 138 -18.26 4.79 62.92
N LEU A 139 -17.99 3.95 61.92
CA LEU A 139 -18.86 2.84 61.53
C LEU A 139 -18.26 1.44 61.78
N THR A 140 -17.02 1.32 62.24
CA THR A 140 -16.36 0.02 62.49
C THR A 140 -17.12 -0.87 63.48
N GLY A 141 -17.71 -0.26 64.52
CA GLY A 141 -18.53 -0.98 65.51
C GLY A 141 -19.78 -1.61 64.90
N LEU A 142 -20.41 -0.95 63.94
CA LEU A 142 -21.58 -1.48 63.20
C LEU A 142 -21.15 -2.56 62.20
N LEU A 143 -20.07 -2.33 61.46
CA LEU A 143 -19.57 -3.24 60.44
C LEU A 143 -19.03 -4.56 60.99
N LYS A 144 -18.70 -4.63 62.29
CA LYS A 144 -18.35 -5.89 62.98
C LYS A 144 -19.40 -6.98 62.81
N ASN A 145 -20.67 -6.60 62.72
CA ASN A 145 -21.81 -7.51 62.61
C ASN A 145 -22.16 -7.87 61.17
N LEU A 146 -21.41 -7.41 60.17
CA LEU A 146 -21.65 -7.71 58.77
C LEU A 146 -21.40 -9.22 58.48
N PRO A 147 -22.37 -9.98 57.97
CA PRO A 147 -22.14 -11.38 57.61
C PRO A 147 -21.19 -11.55 56.43
N THR A 148 -20.27 -12.51 56.52
CA THR A 148 -19.35 -12.83 55.41
C THR A 148 -20.09 -13.36 54.17
N VAL A 149 -21.25 -14.00 54.35
CA VAL A 149 -22.11 -14.48 53.25
C VAL A 149 -22.66 -13.33 52.40
N ILE A 150 -22.92 -12.17 53.00
CA ILE A 150 -23.39 -10.99 52.28
C ILE A 150 -22.27 -10.39 51.44
N LEU A 151 -21.05 -10.34 51.99
CA LEU A 151 -19.86 -9.96 51.23
C LEU A 151 -19.65 -10.88 50.02
N ALA A 152 -19.72 -12.20 50.22
CA ALA A 152 -19.60 -13.18 49.14
C ALA A 152 -20.68 -12.99 48.06
N SER A 153 -21.93 -12.73 48.45
CA SER A 153 -23.04 -12.49 47.53
C SER A 153 -22.82 -11.22 46.67
N ILE A 154 -22.31 -10.14 47.28
CA ILE A 154 -21.99 -8.90 46.57
C ILE A 154 -20.89 -9.15 45.52
N VAL A 155 -19.86 -9.90 45.88
CA VAL A 155 -18.76 -10.26 44.96
C VAL A 155 -19.27 -11.12 43.80
N LEU A 156 -20.08 -12.16 44.06
CA LEU A 156 -20.64 -13.02 43.01
C LEU A 156 -21.52 -12.26 42.02
N VAL A 157 -22.36 -11.34 42.52
CA VAL A 157 -23.21 -10.50 41.67
C VAL A 157 -22.36 -9.56 40.80
N ALA A 158 -21.28 -8.99 41.35
CA ALA A 158 -20.38 -8.13 40.60
C ALA A 158 -19.65 -8.88 39.47
N ILE A 159 -19.20 -10.12 39.72
CA ILE A 159 -18.44 -10.93 38.74
C ILE A 159 -19.34 -11.51 37.65
N LYS A 160 -20.63 -11.78 37.91
CA LYS A 160 -21.57 -12.36 36.93
C LYS A 160 -21.58 -11.62 35.59
N GLY A 161 -21.44 -10.30 35.60
CA GLY A 161 -21.44 -9.47 34.39
C GLY A 161 -20.11 -9.46 33.62
N LEU A 162 -19.05 -10.04 34.16
CA LEU A 162 -17.71 -10.05 33.56
C LEU A 162 -17.47 -11.30 32.68
N VAL A 163 -18.32 -12.31 32.78
CA VAL A 163 -18.18 -13.56 32.01
C VAL A 163 -18.80 -13.38 30.63
N ASP A 164 -17.95 -13.24 29.60
CA ASP A 164 -18.37 -13.09 28.21
C ASP A 164 -18.30 -14.41 27.41
N ILE A 165 -19.36 -15.21 27.52
CA ILE A 165 -19.49 -16.48 26.77
C ILE A 165 -19.64 -16.25 25.27
N LYS A 166 -20.18 -15.10 24.85
CA LYS A 166 -20.39 -14.80 23.43
C LYS A 166 -19.04 -14.62 22.73
N GLU A 167 -18.10 -13.95 23.38
CA GLU A 167 -16.77 -13.73 22.84
C GLU A 167 -15.98 -15.04 22.68
N ILE A 168 -16.04 -15.94 23.66
CA ILE A 168 -15.41 -17.28 23.56
C ILE A 168 -15.96 -18.05 22.34
N LYS A 169 -17.28 -18.00 22.11
CA LYS A 169 -17.91 -18.62 20.93
C LYS A 169 -17.51 -17.95 19.62
N ARG A 170 -17.35 -16.62 19.62
CA ARG A 170 -16.86 -15.86 18.46
C ARG A 170 -15.44 -16.29 18.09
N LEU A 171 -14.53 -16.38 19.06
CA LEU A 171 -13.14 -16.81 18.84
C LEU A 171 -13.08 -18.20 18.19
N TRP A 172 -13.89 -19.15 18.65
CA TRP A 172 -13.97 -20.50 18.04
C TRP A 172 -14.32 -20.46 16.55
N ASN A 173 -15.25 -19.58 16.16
CA ASN A 173 -15.71 -19.47 14.77
C ASN A 173 -14.76 -18.66 13.88
N VAL A 174 -14.06 -17.67 14.44
CA VAL A 174 -13.17 -16.78 13.68
C VAL A 174 -11.79 -17.39 13.48
N ASN A 175 -11.15 -17.83 14.57
CA ASN A 175 -9.80 -18.37 14.54
C ASN A 175 -9.58 -19.33 15.72
N LYS A 176 -9.48 -20.63 15.42
CA LYS A 176 -9.25 -21.68 16.42
C LYS A 176 -7.98 -21.45 17.24
N PHE A 177 -6.97 -20.79 16.66
CA PHE A 177 -5.72 -20.48 17.36
C PHE A 177 -5.94 -19.51 18.52
N ASP A 178 -6.70 -18.43 18.29
CA ASP A 178 -7.03 -17.45 19.31
C ASP A 178 -7.90 -18.07 20.41
N PHE A 179 -8.80 -18.98 20.03
CA PHE A 179 -9.57 -19.78 20.99
C PHE A 179 -8.67 -20.67 21.86
N ILE A 180 -7.69 -21.37 21.27
CA ILE A 180 -6.75 -22.21 22.03
C ILE A 180 -5.97 -21.37 23.04
N ILE A 181 -5.48 -20.19 22.65
CA ILE A 181 -4.78 -19.28 23.56
C ILE A 181 -5.69 -18.84 24.71
N ALA A 182 -6.93 -18.44 24.40
CA ALA A 182 -7.91 -18.03 25.41
C ALA A 182 -8.25 -19.14 26.41
N MET A 183 -8.49 -20.37 25.92
CA MET A 183 -8.79 -21.51 26.78
C MET A 183 -7.57 -21.94 27.61
N THR A 184 -6.37 -21.85 27.03
CA THR A 184 -5.12 -22.11 27.77
C THR A 184 -4.95 -21.12 28.92
N ALA A 185 -5.24 -19.83 28.69
CA ALA A 185 -5.25 -18.83 29.75
C ALA A 185 -6.28 -19.14 30.84
N LEU A 186 -7.52 -19.47 30.46
CA LEU A 186 -8.58 -19.81 31.41
C LEU A 186 -8.21 -21.01 32.29
N VAL A 187 -7.78 -22.12 31.67
CA VAL A 187 -7.42 -23.36 32.37
C VAL A 187 -6.22 -23.13 33.30
N ASN A 188 -5.19 -22.44 32.82
CA ASN A 188 -4.00 -22.19 33.63
C ASN A 188 -4.30 -21.30 34.85
N VAL A 189 -5.15 -20.28 34.71
CA VAL A 189 -5.55 -19.43 35.85
C VAL A 189 -6.38 -20.20 36.87
N LEU A 190 -7.27 -21.10 36.43
CA LEU A 190 -8.08 -21.93 37.33
C LEU A 190 -7.25 -22.93 38.13
N ILE A 191 -6.18 -23.49 37.53
CA ILE A 191 -5.35 -24.52 38.17
C ILE A 191 -4.22 -23.92 39.01
N PHE A 192 -3.51 -22.92 38.48
CA PHE A 192 -2.27 -22.40 39.08
C PHE A 192 -2.44 -21.03 39.77
N GLY A 193 -3.63 -20.44 39.70
CA GLY A 193 -3.89 -19.07 40.17
C GLY A 193 -3.56 -18.01 39.12
N ILE A 194 -3.89 -16.74 39.44
CA ILE A 194 -3.87 -15.63 38.47
C ILE A 194 -2.46 -15.39 37.92
N LEU A 195 -1.47 -15.18 38.79
CA LEU A 195 -0.12 -14.81 38.38
C LEU A 195 0.55 -15.89 37.52
N GLN A 196 0.65 -17.12 38.07
CA GLN A 196 1.27 -18.25 37.38
C GLN A 196 0.49 -18.58 36.11
N GLY A 197 -0.85 -18.55 36.17
CA GLY A 197 -1.70 -18.89 35.05
C GLY A 197 -1.53 -17.95 33.86
N VAL A 198 -1.50 -16.63 34.11
CA VAL A 198 -1.26 -15.62 33.07
C VAL A 198 0.15 -15.71 32.49
N LEU A 199 1.16 -15.92 33.33
CA LEU A 199 2.55 -16.09 32.87
C LEU A 199 2.72 -17.30 31.95
N ILE A 200 2.15 -18.45 32.32
CA ILE A 200 2.20 -19.66 31.49
C ILE A 200 1.47 -19.41 30.17
N ALA A 201 0.30 -18.76 30.20
CA ALA A 201 -0.47 -18.46 29.00
C ALA A 201 0.26 -17.49 28.06
N ALA A 202 0.90 -16.46 28.61
CA ALA A 202 1.71 -15.51 27.83
C ALA A 202 2.92 -16.19 27.19
N LEU A 203 3.64 -17.03 27.95
CA LEU A 203 4.77 -17.81 27.42
C LEU A 203 4.33 -18.77 26.33
N PHE A 204 3.22 -19.48 26.54
CA PHE A 204 2.64 -20.39 25.55
C PHE A 204 2.23 -19.64 24.27
N SER A 205 1.59 -18.47 24.41
CA SER A 205 1.25 -17.59 23.28
C SER A 205 2.51 -17.18 22.50
N LEU A 206 3.56 -16.75 23.19
CA LEU A 206 4.84 -16.39 22.58
C LEU A 206 5.46 -17.57 21.82
N ILE A 207 5.49 -18.77 22.41
CA ILE A 207 6.01 -19.98 21.78
C ILE A 207 5.21 -20.29 20.50
N LEU A 208 3.89 -20.19 20.54
CA LEU A 208 3.06 -20.46 19.37
C LEU A 208 3.26 -19.43 18.26
N ILE A 209 3.43 -18.15 18.59
CA ILE A 209 3.78 -17.11 17.62
C ILE A 209 5.14 -17.42 16.98
N ILE A 210 6.16 -17.72 17.79
CA ILE A 210 7.48 -18.10 17.29
C ILE A 210 7.39 -19.33 16.38
N ARG A 211 6.63 -20.36 16.76
CA ARG A 211 6.40 -21.55 15.94
C ARG A 211 5.78 -21.19 14.59
N ASN A 212 4.76 -20.34 14.56
CA ASN A 212 4.10 -19.93 13.32
C ASN A 212 5.04 -19.16 12.38
N VAL A 213 5.93 -18.33 12.91
CA VAL A 213 6.92 -17.58 12.10
C VAL A 213 8.13 -18.46 11.72
N SER A 214 8.44 -19.50 12.51
CA SER A 214 9.56 -20.43 12.26
C SER A 214 9.32 -21.38 11.08
N ALA A 215 8.06 -21.68 10.77
CA ALA A 215 7.66 -22.53 9.65
C ALA A 215 6.66 -21.80 8.72
N PRO A 216 7.09 -20.73 8.03
CA PRO A 216 6.19 -19.91 7.22
C PRO A 216 5.75 -20.63 5.95
N ASN A 217 4.66 -20.15 5.34
CA ASN A 217 4.26 -20.63 4.02
C ASN A 217 5.29 -20.19 2.96
N VAL A 218 5.91 -21.15 2.29
CA VAL A 218 6.75 -20.92 1.11
C VAL A 218 5.90 -21.28 -0.11
N ALA A 219 5.36 -20.25 -0.78
CA ALA A 219 4.51 -20.39 -1.94
C ALA A 219 5.37 -20.62 -3.19
N PHE A 220 5.10 -21.68 -3.93
CA PHE A 220 5.67 -21.89 -5.27
C PHE A 220 4.70 -21.31 -6.29
N LEU A 221 5.19 -20.38 -7.10
CA LEU A 221 4.34 -19.54 -7.92
C LEU A 221 4.21 -20.06 -9.34
N GLY A 222 3.03 -19.87 -9.92
CA GLY A 222 2.75 -20.04 -11.35
C GLY A 222 2.10 -18.77 -11.89
N ARG A 223 2.16 -18.58 -13.20
CA ARG A 223 1.55 -17.45 -13.88
C ARG A 223 0.04 -17.65 -13.93
N ILE A 224 -0.72 -16.65 -13.51
CA ILE A 224 -2.18 -16.66 -13.69
C ILE A 224 -2.45 -16.56 -15.21
N PRO A 225 -3.19 -17.51 -15.80
CA PRO A 225 -3.41 -17.58 -17.25
C PRO A 225 -3.84 -16.23 -17.85
N GLY A 226 -3.20 -15.84 -18.96
CA GLY A 226 -3.51 -14.58 -19.66
C GLY A 226 -3.11 -13.30 -18.94
N THR A 227 -2.28 -13.36 -17.90
CA THR A 227 -1.83 -12.17 -17.16
C THR A 227 -0.33 -12.18 -16.85
N ASN A 228 0.20 -11.02 -16.43
CA ASN A 228 1.58 -10.87 -15.95
C ASN A 228 1.70 -11.02 -14.42
N ARG A 229 0.77 -11.75 -13.79
CA ARG A 229 0.71 -11.94 -12.34
C ARG A 229 0.99 -13.39 -11.96
N TYR A 230 1.54 -13.56 -10.76
CA TYR A 230 1.96 -14.86 -10.25
C TYR A 230 1.33 -15.13 -8.89
N SER A 231 0.80 -16.34 -8.68
CA SER A 231 0.20 -16.74 -7.41
C SER A 231 0.51 -18.20 -7.04
N ASP A 232 0.20 -18.57 -5.80
CA ASP A 232 0.53 -19.88 -5.22
C ASP A 232 -0.23 -21.02 -5.94
N ILE A 233 0.52 -21.91 -6.60
CA ILE A 233 -0.03 -23.06 -7.33
C ILE A 233 -0.75 -24.03 -6.38
N LYS A 234 -0.32 -24.13 -5.12
CA LYS A 234 -0.98 -25.02 -4.15
C LYS A 234 -2.41 -24.58 -3.87
N ARG A 235 -2.68 -23.27 -3.91
CA ARG A 235 -4.02 -22.69 -3.70
C ARG A 235 -4.79 -22.53 -5.01
N HIS A 236 -4.08 -22.31 -6.11
CA HIS A 236 -4.65 -22.09 -7.45
C HIS A 236 -3.98 -23.04 -8.47
N PRO A 237 -4.45 -24.30 -8.57
CA PRO A 237 -3.86 -25.30 -9.46
C PRO A 237 -3.97 -24.99 -10.96
N ASP A 238 -4.82 -24.02 -11.33
CA ASP A 238 -5.02 -23.50 -12.68
C ASP A 238 -3.88 -22.58 -13.17
N ASN A 239 -2.97 -22.18 -12.27
CA ASN A 239 -1.80 -21.40 -12.62
C ASN A 239 -0.82 -22.16 -13.54
N GLU A 240 -0.31 -21.46 -14.54
CA GLU A 240 0.64 -21.99 -15.52
C GLU A 240 2.05 -22.05 -14.94
N LEU A 241 2.63 -23.24 -14.95
CA LEU A 241 4.07 -23.42 -14.70
C LEU A 241 4.87 -23.02 -15.93
N ILE A 242 5.95 -22.27 -15.72
CA ILE A 242 6.82 -21.84 -16.81
C ILE A 242 7.96 -22.85 -16.94
N PRO A 243 8.11 -23.53 -18.09
CA PRO A 243 9.13 -24.56 -18.26
C PRO A 243 10.54 -24.03 -17.98
N GLY A 244 11.29 -24.75 -17.15
CA GLY A 244 12.67 -24.40 -16.80
C GLY A 244 12.81 -23.26 -15.78
N ILE A 245 11.72 -22.71 -15.24
CA ILE A 245 11.75 -21.65 -14.23
C ILE A 245 11.03 -22.11 -12.96
N LEU A 246 11.69 -21.93 -11.81
CA LEU A 246 11.07 -22.11 -10.49
C LEU A 246 10.91 -20.76 -9.80
N LEU A 247 9.66 -20.38 -9.54
CA LEU A 247 9.31 -19.16 -8.82
C LEU A 247 8.90 -19.53 -7.39
N PHE A 248 9.40 -18.79 -6.41
CA PHE A 248 8.93 -18.95 -5.04
C PHE A 248 8.90 -17.63 -4.27
N ARG A 249 7.99 -17.57 -3.30
CA ARG A 249 7.79 -16.44 -2.39
C ARG A 249 7.70 -16.94 -0.96
N VAL A 250 8.40 -16.27 -0.05
CA VAL A 250 8.28 -16.53 1.38
C VAL A 250 7.26 -15.57 1.96
N GLU A 251 6.12 -16.08 2.45
CA GLU A 251 5.04 -15.26 3.00
C GLU A 251 5.28 -14.90 4.48
N SER A 252 6.50 -14.43 4.77
CA SER A 252 6.98 -14.07 6.12
C SER A 252 8.30 -13.29 6.04
N PRO A 253 8.70 -12.53 7.08
CA PRO A 253 10.09 -12.10 7.25
C PRO A 253 11.07 -13.27 7.17
N ILE A 254 12.27 -13.05 6.62
CA ILE A 254 13.31 -14.09 6.54
C ILE A 254 14.36 -13.80 7.61
N VAL A 255 14.33 -14.56 8.70
CA VAL A 255 15.09 -14.29 9.93
C VAL A 255 15.75 -15.55 10.49
N TYR A 256 16.71 -15.40 11.40
CA TYR A 256 17.61 -16.47 11.86
C TYR A 256 16.94 -17.77 12.28
N PHE A 257 15.72 -17.72 12.83
CA PHE A 257 15.03 -18.92 13.31
C PHE A 257 14.17 -19.62 12.24
N ASN A 258 13.92 -19.01 11.07
CA ASN A 258 13.15 -19.63 9.98
C ASN A 258 13.97 -19.93 8.72
N VAL A 259 15.20 -19.42 8.60
CA VAL A 259 16.07 -19.65 7.43
C VAL A 259 16.31 -21.13 7.13
N ALA A 260 16.43 -21.98 8.16
CA ALA A 260 16.64 -23.41 7.96
C ALA A 260 15.41 -24.08 7.33
N PHE A 261 14.21 -23.73 7.79
CA PHE A 261 12.95 -24.23 7.23
C PHE A 261 12.77 -23.77 5.79
N VAL A 262 12.99 -22.47 5.52
CA VAL A 262 12.89 -21.90 4.16
C VAL A 262 13.88 -22.58 3.23
N TYR A 263 15.16 -22.71 3.65
CA TYR A 263 16.18 -23.39 2.85
C TYR A 263 15.78 -24.82 2.52
N ASN A 264 15.41 -25.63 3.51
CA ASN A 264 15.09 -27.04 3.30
C ASN A 264 13.87 -27.22 2.39
N THR A 265 12.86 -26.34 2.53
CA THR A 265 11.65 -26.38 1.69
C THR A 265 11.96 -26.03 0.24
N VAL A 266 12.70 -24.94 0.02
CA VAL A 266 13.06 -24.47 -1.33
C VAL A 266 14.06 -25.44 -1.98
N TRP A 267 15.09 -25.85 -1.24
CA TRP A 267 16.11 -26.77 -1.73
C TRP A 267 15.55 -28.15 -2.04
N GLY A 268 14.64 -28.66 -1.20
CA GLY A 268 13.91 -29.91 -1.48
C GLY A 268 13.10 -29.81 -2.76
N LYS A 269 12.42 -28.67 -3.01
CA LYS A 269 11.71 -28.45 -4.27
C LYS A 269 12.66 -28.42 -5.47
N ILE A 270 13.77 -27.69 -5.38
CA ILE A 270 14.81 -27.63 -6.42
C ILE A 270 15.38 -29.02 -6.72
N GLN A 271 15.59 -29.86 -5.71
CA GLN A 271 16.08 -31.24 -5.89
C GLN A 271 15.05 -32.15 -6.56
N SER A 272 13.75 -31.90 -6.34
CA SER A 272 12.66 -32.62 -6.99
C SER A 272 12.30 -32.10 -8.40
N SER A 273 12.87 -30.98 -8.82
CA SER A 273 12.63 -30.40 -10.14
C SER A 273 13.39 -31.17 -11.24
N ASP A 274 12.82 -31.20 -12.44
CA ASP A 274 13.44 -31.83 -13.61
C ASP A 274 14.80 -31.22 -13.95
N SER A 275 15.63 -31.99 -14.67
CA SER A 275 16.95 -31.58 -15.18
C SER A 275 16.90 -30.39 -16.17
N THR A 276 15.70 -29.92 -16.50
CA THR A 276 15.44 -28.77 -17.38
C THR A 276 15.40 -27.43 -16.64
N LEU A 277 15.52 -27.42 -15.30
CA LEU A 277 15.55 -26.19 -14.50
C LEU A 277 16.76 -25.33 -14.86
N LYS A 278 16.51 -24.12 -15.35
CA LYS A 278 17.53 -23.13 -15.76
C LYS A 278 17.60 -21.94 -14.82
N THR A 279 16.46 -21.50 -14.29
CA THR A 279 16.39 -20.28 -13.47
C THR A 279 15.50 -20.47 -12.24
N VAL A 280 15.93 -19.92 -11.11
CA VAL A 280 15.16 -19.81 -9.89
C VAL A 280 15.01 -18.33 -9.54
N ILE A 281 13.79 -17.87 -9.30
CA ILE A 281 13.51 -16.47 -8.96
C ILE A 281 12.80 -16.42 -7.60
N LEU A 282 13.40 -15.66 -6.66
CA LEU A 282 12.84 -15.37 -5.34
C LEU A 282 12.08 -14.05 -5.38
N ASP A 283 10.77 -14.11 -5.16
CA ASP A 283 9.90 -12.96 -4.95
C ASP A 283 9.95 -12.51 -3.47
N LEU A 284 10.50 -11.32 -3.22
CA LEU A 284 10.60 -10.72 -1.88
C LEU A 284 9.46 -9.74 -1.54
N SER A 285 8.41 -9.65 -2.36
CA SER A 285 7.29 -8.73 -2.17
C SER A 285 6.60 -8.90 -0.80
N SER A 286 6.46 -10.15 -0.34
CA SER A 286 5.87 -10.52 0.97
C SER A 286 6.88 -10.57 2.13
N SER A 287 8.18 -10.66 1.85
CA SER A 287 9.23 -10.65 2.87
C SER A 287 9.66 -9.21 3.17
N ALA A 288 8.84 -8.50 3.94
CA ALA A 288 9.04 -7.08 4.20
C ALA A 288 10.37 -6.75 4.89
N THR A 289 10.91 -7.69 5.66
CA THR A 289 12.20 -7.59 6.36
C THR A 289 12.98 -8.88 6.21
N ILE A 290 14.31 -8.73 6.19
CA ILE A 290 15.26 -9.83 6.34
C ILE A 290 16.27 -9.44 7.42
N ASP A 291 16.91 -10.40 8.08
CA ASP A 291 18.09 -10.14 8.91
C ASP A 291 19.39 -10.61 8.21
N SER A 292 20.52 -10.50 8.89
CA SER A 292 21.82 -10.98 8.38
C SER A 292 21.80 -12.48 8.06
N SER A 293 21.02 -13.29 8.79
CA SER A 293 20.87 -14.72 8.51
C SER A 293 20.04 -14.95 7.23
N GLY A 294 18.99 -14.16 7.02
CA GLY A 294 18.19 -14.15 5.80
C GLY A 294 18.99 -13.74 4.57
N ALA A 295 19.86 -12.72 4.67
CA ALA A 295 20.80 -12.36 3.61
C ALA A 295 21.78 -13.51 3.30
N ARG A 296 22.35 -14.14 4.34
CA ARG A 296 23.22 -15.31 4.18
C ARG A 296 22.51 -16.52 3.56
N LEU A 297 21.21 -16.71 3.83
CA LEU A 297 20.39 -17.72 3.15
C LEU A 297 20.34 -17.46 1.64
N ILE A 298 20.08 -16.21 1.23
CA ILE A 298 20.04 -15.80 -0.19
C ILE A 298 21.41 -16.05 -0.85
N LYS A 299 22.51 -15.69 -0.17
CA LYS A 299 23.88 -15.96 -0.63
C LYS A 299 24.16 -17.46 -0.82
N ARG A 300 23.68 -18.28 0.12
CA ARG A 300 23.81 -19.73 0.06
C ARG A 300 23.03 -20.33 -1.10
N LEU A 301 21.79 -19.88 -1.32
CA LEU A 301 20.98 -20.29 -2.48
C LEU A 301 21.67 -19.92 -3.79
N TYR A 302 22.15 -18.69 -3.92
CA TYR A 302 22.90 -18.24 -5.09
C TYR A 302 24.11 -19.14 -5.37
N THR A 303 24.95 -19.38 -4.37
CA THR A 303 26.19 -20.16 -4.53
C THR A 303 25.89 -21.59 -4.94
N ASN A 304 24.90 -22.22 -4.30
CA ASN A 304 24.54 -23.60 -4.57
C ASN A 304 23.84 -23.79 -5.93
N LEU A 305 23.02 -22.83 -6.36
CA LEU A 305 22.39 -22.84 -7.67
C LEU A 305 23.40 -22.58 -8.79
N LYS A 306 24.33 -21.63 -8.59
CA LYS A 306 25.43 -21.37 -9.51
C LYS A 306 26.31 -22.61 -9.72
N ALA A 307 26.60 -23.35 -8.66
CA ALA A 307 27.33 -24.63 -8.74
C ALA A 307 26.60 -25.70 -9.57
N LYS A 308 25.27 -25.61 -9.69
CA LYS A 308 24.44 -26.47 -10.55
C LYS A 308 24.23 -25.91 -11.97
N GLY A 309 24.81 -24.76 -12.29
CA GLY A 309 24.55 -24.06 -13.56
C GLY A 309 23.15 -23.47 -13.68
N VAL A 310 22.44 -23.29 -12.56
CA VAL A 310 21.11 -22.69 -12.49
C VAL A 310 21.25 -21.23 -12.07
N GLU A 311 20.63 -20.32 -12.82
CA GLU A 311 20.64 -18.90 -12.50
C GLU A 311 19.71 -18.60 -11.32
N PHE A 312 20.15 -17.72 -10.41
CA PHE A 312 19.35 -17.28 -9.28
C PHE A 312 19.12 -15.77 -9.33
N LYS A 313 17.86 -15.36 -9.27
CA LYS A 313 17.43 -13.95 -9.27
C LYS A 313 16.57 -13.63 -8.06
N VAL A 314 16.53 -12.36 -7.72
CA VAL A 314 15.69 -11.81 -6.65
C VAL A 314 14.87 -10.66 -7.22
N ALA A 315 13.56 -10.68 -6.99
CA ALA A 315 12.62 -9.68 -7.47
C ALA A 315 11.87 -9.01 -6.30
N GLU A 316 11.28 -7.84 -6.56
CA GLU A 316 10.32 -7.16 -5.65
C GLU A 316 10.85 -6.87 -4.23
N ALA A 317 12.17 -6.74 -4.07
CA ALA A 317 12.78 -6.47 -2.77
C ALA A 317 12.39 -5.07 -2.26
N ARG A 318 11.90 -4.96 -1.01
CA ARG A 318 11.60 -3.67 -0.37
C ARG A 318 12.86 -2.87 -0.01
N SER A 319 12.71 -1.59 0.32
CA SER A 319 13.85 -0.68 0.63
C SER A 319 14.78 -1.23 1.71
N GLY A 320 14.26 -1.52 2.91
CA GLY A 320 15.07 -2.03 4.01
C GLY A 320 15.73 -3.38 3.69
N VAL A 321 15.11 -4.20 2.84
CA VAL A 321 15.70 -5.45 2.37
C VAL A 321 16.87 -5.17 1.44
N ARG A 322 16.72 -4.28 0.44
CA ARG A 322 17.82 -3.89 -0.46
C ARG A 322 19.02 -3.30 0.30
N ASP A 323 18.77 -2.53 1.35
CA ASP A 323 19.84 -1.96 2.17
C ASP A 323 20.63 -3.05 2.89
N ILE A 324 19.95 -4.08 3.42
CA ILE A 324 20.62 -5.23 4.03
C ILE A 324 21.38 -6.06 2.99
N LEU A 325 20.82 -6.29 1.80
CA LEU A 325 21.53 -6.99 0.71
C LEU A 325 22.82 -6.26 0.29
N ARG A 326 22.85 -4.92 0.39
CA ARG A 326 24.04 -4.09 0.13
C ARG A 326 25.07 -4.19 1.23
N LEU A 327 24.62 -4.04 2.48
CA LEU A 327 25.49 -4.09 3.66
C LEU A 327 26.13 -5.48 3.84
N GLU A 328 25.43 -6.54 3.45
CA GLU A 328 25.94 -7.91 3.45
C GLU A 328 26.76 -8.24 2.18
N GLU A 329 26.99 -7.25 1.30
CA GLU A 329 27.76 -7.37 0.07
C GLU A 329 27.28 -8.52 -0.82
N ILE A 330 25.96 -8.67 -1.01
CA ILE A 330 25.39 -9.72 -1.87
C ILE A 330 24.69 -9.20 -3.11
N GLU A 331 24.36 -7.90 -3.18
CA GLU A 331 23.74 -7.31 -4.37
C GLU A 331 24.59 -7.55 -5.63
N HIS A 332 25.92 -7.42 -5.54
CA HIS A 332 26.80 -7.65 -6.69
C HIS A 332 26.75 -9.08 -7.25
N LEU A 333 26.39 -10.07 -6.43
CA LEU A 333 26.22 -11.46 -6.84
C LEU A 333 24.91 -11.67 -7.62
N LEU A 334 23.87 -10.96 -7.21
CA LEU A 334 22.51 -11.06 -7.77
C LEU A 334 22.32 -10.18 -9.01
N GLY A 335 23.18 -9.17 -9.18
CA GLY A 335 22.95 -8.03 -10.06
C GLY A 335 22.28 -6.88 -9.29
N HIS A 336 22.24 -5.68 -9.87
CA HIS A 336 21.58 -4.55 -9.22
C HIS A 336 20.12 -4.88 -8.92
N VAL A 337 19.72 -4.82 -7.65
CA VAL A 337 18.34 -5.08 -7.23
C VAL A 337 17.59 -3.76 -7.23
N SER A 338 16.99 -3.44 -8.38
CA SER A 338 16.27 -2.20 -8.57
C SER A 338 14.88 -2.23 -7.93
N ARG A 339 14.35 -1.04 -7.63
CA ARG A 339 12.93 -0.88 -7.29
C ARG A 339 12.00 -0.89 -8.51
N ARG A 340 12.57 -0.87 -9.72
CA ARG A 340 11.83 -0.79 -10.98
C ARG A 340 11.61 -2.16 -11.62
N ASP A 341 12.40 -3.15 -11.23
CA ASP A 341 12.37 -4.47 -11.84
C ASP A 341 11.27 -5.29 -11.17
N THR A 342 10.31 -5.75 -11.96
CA THR A 342 9.19 -6.55 -11.48
C THR A 342 9.51 -8.05 -11.52
N LEU A 343 8.74 -8.86 -10.79
CA LEU A 343 8.83 -10.31 -10.93
C LEU A 343 8.62 -10.77 -12.39
N HIS A 344 7.73 -10.10 -13.13
CA HIS A 344 7.45 -10.42 -14.53
C HIS A 344 8.67 -10.16 -15.43
N ASP A 345 9.36 -9.03 -15.25
CA ASP A 345 10.54 -8.66 -16.04
C ASP A 345 11.63 -9.75 -15.95
N PHE A 346 11.86 -10.29 -14.75
CA PHE A 346 12.82 -11.38 -14.55
C PHE A 346 12.37 -12.70 -15.17
N VAL A 347 11.07 -12.98 -15.18
CA VAL A 347 10.51 -14.16 -15.84
C VAL A 347 10.68 -14.06 -17.35
N VAL A 348 10.32 -12.91 -17.94
CA VAL A 348 10.47 -12.62 -19.38
C VAL A 348 11.93 -12.73 -19.81
N ALA A 349 12.85 -12.13 -19.05
CA ALA A 349 14.28 -12.26 -19.30
C ALA A 349 14.77 -13.74 -19.26
N ALA A 350 14.23 -14.54 -18.34
CA ALA A 350 14.61 -15.95 -18.18
C ALA A 350 14.04 -16.88 -19.26
N ILE A 351 12.86 -16.61 -19.81
CA ILE A 351 12.30 -17.38 -20.95
C ILE A 351 12.97 -17.04 -22.29
N GLY A 352 13.79 -15.99 -22.35
CA GLY A 352 14.46 -15.56 -23.58
C GLY A 352 13.52 -14.87 -24.58
N GLU A 353 12.28 -14.59 -24.19
CA GLU A 353 11.45 -13.59 -24.85
C GLU A 353 12.06 -12.24 -24.51
N ILE A 354 12.81 -11.70 -25.45
CA ILE A 354 13.32 -10.34 -25.35
C ILE A 354 12.10 -9.44 -25.44
N GLU A 355 11.56 -8.99 -24.30
CA GLU A 355 10.85 -7.72 -24.29
C GLU A 355 11.79 -6.70 -24.95
N PRO A 356 11.31 -5.90 -25.92
CA PRO A 356 12.16 -4.92 -26.58
C PRO A 356 12.75 -4.02 -25.50
N ASP A 357 14.08 -4.15 -25.31
CA ASP A 357 14.86 -3.40 -24.35
C ASP A 357 14.59 -1.91 -24.55
N ILE A 358 13.76 -1.33 -23.67
CA ILE A 358 13.35 0.08 -23.74
C ILE A 358 14.58 1.01 -23.64
N LYS A 359 15.76 0.49 -23.23
CA LYS A 359 17.02 1.23 -23.16
C LYS A 359 17.88 1.14 -24.42
N LYS A 360 17.60 0.25 -25.38
CA LYS A 360 18.34 0.19 -26.65
C LYS A 360 17.50 0.75 -27.79
N ALA A 361 18.11 1.65 -28.57
CA ALA A 361 17.52 2.15 -29.81
C ALA A 361 17.06 0.96 -30.69
N PRO A 362 15.90 1.07 -31.36
CA PRO A 362 15.37 -0.03 -32.15
C PRO A 362 16.42 -0.51 -33.14
N VAL A 363 16.72 -1.81 -33.08
CA VAL A 363 17.47 -2.52 -34.13
C VAL A 363 16.75 -2.24 -35.45
N LYS A 364 17.50 -1.96 -36.53
CA LYS A 364 16.91 -1.75 -37.87
C LYS A 364 15.80 -2.78 -38.10
N PRO A 365 14.57 -2.35 -38.46
CA PRO A 365 13.44 -3.27 -38.57
C PRO A 365 13.82 -4.45 -39.47
N LYS A 366 13.75 -5.67 -38.93
CA LYS A 366 13.88 -6.86 -39.75
C LYS A 366 12.70 -6.88 -40.72
N VAL A 367 12.95 -7.09 -42.01
CA VAL A 367 11.88 -7.27 -43.00
C VAL A 367 11.18 -8.58 -42.65
N LEU A 368 9.97 -8.47 -42.08
CA LEU A 368 9.14 -9.61 -41.73
C LEU A 368 8.43 -10.16 -42.98
N LYS A 369 8.26 -11.47 -43.05
CA LYS A 369 7.42 -12.11 -44.07
C LYS A 369 5.94 -11.91 -43.71
N SER A 370 5.05 -11.89 -44.71
CA SER A 370 3.61 -11.72 -44.48
C SER A 370 3.02 -12.66 -43.42
N PRO A 371 3.36 -13.96 -43.35
CA PRO A 371 2.85 -14.84 -42.27
C PRO A 371 3.30 -14.41 -40.87
N GLU A 372 4.52 -13.90 -40.72
CA GLU A 372 5.03 -13.40 -39.44
C GLU A 372 4.25 -12.15 -39.02
N ILE A 373 3.93 -11.25 -39.96
CA ILE A 373 3.12 -10.05 -39.70
C ILE A 373 1.71 -10.43 -39.26
N ILE A 374 1.06 -11.35 -39.97
CA ILE A 374 -0.28 -11.84 -39.59
C ILE A 374 -0.25 -12.49 -38.21
N THR A 375 0.80 -13.26 -37.91
CA THR A 375 0.98 -13.87 -36.58
C THR A 375 1.07 -12.79 -35.49
N GLN A 376 1.85 -11.73 -35.70
CA GLN A 376 1.98 -10.62 -34.76
C GLN A 376 0.65 -9.88 -34.55
N ILE A 377 -0.16 -9.69 -35.61
CA ILE A 377 -1.49 -9.09 -35.50
C ILE A 377 -2.41 -9.94 -34.61
N VAL A 378 -2.45 -11.26 -34.85
CA VAL A 378 -3.32 -12.17 -34.09
C VAL A 378 -2.88 -12.24 -32.62
N LEU A 379 -1.58 -12.40 -32.37
CA LEU A 379 -1.05 -12.47 -31.00
C LEU A 379 -1.25 -11.14 -30.26
N GLY A 380 -1.01 -10.01 -30.93
CA GLY A 380 -1.26 -8.68 -30.37
C GLY A 380 -2.74 -8.45 -30.03
N ASN A 381 -3.66 -8.91 -30.89
CA ASN A 381 -5.10 -8.83 -30.62
C ASN A 381 -5.53 -9.76 -29.47
N ASN A 382 -4.97 -10.96 -29.39
CA ASN A 382 -5.23 -11.87 -28.27
C ASN A 382 -4.77 -11.25 -26.96
N TYR A 383 -3.58 -10.65 -26.93
CA TYR A 383 -3.09 -9.91 -25.77
C TYR A 383 -4.05 -8.76 -25.42
N PHE A 384 -4.42 -7.92 -26.39
CA PHE A 384 -5.31 -6.77 -26.18
C PHE A 384 -6.66 -7.19 -25.60
N THR A 385 -7.27 -8.28 -26.08
CA THR A 385 -8.57 -8.76 -25.59
C THR A 385 -8.48 -9.42 -24.21
N GLN A 386 -7.32 -9.98 -23.85
CA GLN A 386 -7.10 -10.58 -22.52
C GLN A 386 -6.79 -9.54 -21.45
N THR A 387 -6.12 -8.43 -21.80
CA THR A 387 -5.78 -7.37 -20.85
C THR A 387 -6.91 -6.36 -20.61
N HIS A 388 -7.97 -6.38 -21.43
CA HIS A 388 -9.10 -5.49 -21.30
C HIS A 388 -10.36 -6.27 -20.88
N PRO A 389 -11.02 -5.88 -19.77
CA PRO A 389 -12.19 -6.59 -19.30
C PRO A 389 -13.39 -6.34 -20.23
N ARG A 390 -14.45 -7.15 -20.10
CA ARG A 390 -15.65 -7.03 -20.94
C ARG A 390 -16.26 -5.63 -20.90
N GLU A 391 -16.26 -5.01 -19.73
CA GLU A 391 -16.78 -3.66 -19.47
C GLU A 391 -16.05 -2.59 -20.30
N TYR A 392 -14.76 -2.79 -20.59
CA TYR A 392 -14.01 -1.90 -21.47
C TYR A 392 -14.62 -1.90 -22.88
N PHE A 393 -14.95 -3.08 -23.41
CA PHE A 393 -15.56 -3.19 -24.73
C PHE A 393 -17.01 -2.75 -24.76
N GLU A 394 -17.78 -3.02 -23.69
CA GLU A 394 -19.16 -2.54 -23.56
C GLU A 394 -19.22 -1.01 -23.58
N SER A 395 -18.19 -0.32 -23.07
CA SER A 395 -18.11 1.14 -23.12
C SER A 395 -18.12 1.72 -24.55
N PHE A 396 -17.70 0.94 -25.56
CA PHE A 396 -17.71 1.37 -26.96
C PHE A 396 -19.02 1.05 -27.69
N GLY A 397 -19.91 0.26 -27.10
CA GLY A 397 -21.14 -0.22 -27.75
C GLY A 397 -22.24 0.84 -27.90
N PHE A 398 -22.11 2.01 -27.27
CA PHE A 398 -23.17 3.00 -27.17
C PHE A 398 -22.96 4.24 -28.06
N GLU A 399 -21.80 4.90 -27.94
CA GLU A 399 -21.55 6.17 -28.65
C GLU A 399 -20.05 6.48 -28.76
N GLN A 400 -19.63 7.07 -29.89
CA GLN A 400 -18.30 7.62 -30.08
C GLN A 400 -18.24 9.06 -29.51
N LYS A 401 -17.42 9.29 -28.48
CA LYS A 401 -17.28 10.59 -27.79
C LYS A 401 -15.82 11.02 -27.57
N PRO A 402 -15.03 11.19 -28.64
CA PRO A 402 -13.68 11.74 -28.54
C PRO A 402 -13.73 13.20 -28.11
N TYR A 403 -12.66 13.67 -27.49
CA TYR A 403 -12.49 15.08 -27.15
C TYR A 403 -11.36 15.76 -27.95
N ILE A 404 -10.66 15.01 -28.81
CA ILE A 404 -9.64 15.53 -29.73
C ILE A 404 -9.94 15.01 -31.14
N THR A 405 -10.08 15.90 -32.11
CA THR A 405 -9.84 15.59 -33.53
C THR A 405 -8.35 15.83 -33.79
N LEU A 406 -7.62 14.78 -34.12
CA LEU A 406 -6.16 14.83 -34.34
C LEU A 406 -5.87 14.64 -35.83
N VAL A 407 -5.19 15.60 -36.44
CA VAL A 407 -4.58 15.46 -37.77
C VAL A 407 -3.07 15.28 -37.59
N THR A 408 -2.56 14.08 -37.89
CA THR A 408 -1.14 13.73 -37.72
C THR A 408 -0.56 13.19 -39.03
N CYS A 409 0.77 13.14 -39.13
CA CYS A 409 1.43 12.57 -40.29
C CYS A 409 1.18 11.06 -40.35
N SER A 410 1.08 10.50 -41.57
CA SER A 410 1.01 9.06 -41.85
C SER A 410 2.32 8.29 -41.56
N ASP A 411 3.28 8.93 -40.88
CA ASP A 411 4.55 8.32 -40.54
C ASP A 411 4.38 7.33 -39.37
N SER A 412 4.59 6.04 -39.66
CA SER A 412 4.46 4.95 -38.68
C SER A 412 5.35 5.08 -37.43
N ARG A 413 6.36 5.97 -37.43
CA ARG A 413 7.20 6.27 -36.27
C ARG A 413 6.54 7.23 -35.27
N VAL A 414 5.38 7.78 -35.58
CA VAL A 414 4.62 8.69 -34.72
C VAL A 414 3.48 7.92 -34.06
N PRO A 415 3.69 7.35 -32.86
CA PRO A 415 2.67 6.50 -32.27
C PRO A 415 1.61 7.37 -31.60
N LEU A 416 0.33 7.05 -31.81
CA LEU A 416 -0.78 7.81 -31.20
C LEU A 416 -0.75 7.78 -29.67
N ASN A 417 -0.19 6.72 -29.08
CA ASN A 417 -0.03 6.59 -27.64
C ASN A 417 1.06 7.53 -27.04
N ALA A 418 1.79 8.28 -27.88
CA ALA A 418 2.64 9.38 -27.41
C ALA A 418 1.81 10.53 -26.79
N LEU A 419 0.52 10.64 -27.14
CA LEU A 419 -0.40 11.63 -26.55
C LEU A 419 -0.90 11.17 -25.18
N MET A 420 -1.28 9.90 -25.06
CA MET A 420 -1.80 9.29 -23.83
C MET A 420 -1.74 7.76 -23.93
N PRO A 421 -1.65 7.03 -22.80
CA PRO A 421 -1.50 5.57 -22.80
C PRO A 421 -2.60 4.81 -23.57
N ASP A 422 -3.83 5.33 -23.56
CA ASP A 422 -4.97 4.75 -24.29
C ASP A 422 -5.79 5.87 -24.94
N THR A 423 -5.80 5.88 -26.27
CA THR A 423 -6.50 6.86 -27.12
C THR A 423 -7.91 6.43 -27.50
N SER A 424 -8.33 5.22 -27.14
CA SER A 424 -9.60 4.63 -27.58
C SER A 424 -10.78 5.47 -27.12
N ASN A 425 -11.65 5.85 -28.05
CA ASN A 425 -12.79 6.76 -27.83
C ASN A 425 -12.45 8.15 -27.26
N LYS A 426 -11.17 8.54 -27.22
CA LYS A 426 -10.69 9.84 -26.73
C LYS A 426 -10.15 10.71 -27.85
N VAL A 427 -9.51 10.08 -28.84
CA VAL A 427 -8.89 10.75 -29.99
C VAL A 427 -9.52 10.21 -31.28
N PHE A 428 -10.07 11.11 -32.09
CA PHE A 428 -10.46 10.85 -33.47
C PHE A 428 -9.28 11.20 -34.38
N SER A 429 -8.49 10.19 -34.76
CA SER A 429 -7.25 10.39 -35.49
C SER A 429 -7.42 10.31 -37.01
N ILE A 430 -6.86 11.28 -37.71
CA ILE A 430 -6.76 11.37 -39.16
C ILE A 430 -5.27 11.39 -39.50
N GLN A 431 -4.81 10.43 -40.29
CA GLN A 431 -3.42 10.32 -40.70
C GLN A 431 -3.30 10.57 -42.20
N ASN A 432 -2.49 11.54 -42.60
CA ASN A 432 -2.25 11.88 -44.00
C ASN A 432 -0.82 12.36 -44.25
N ILE A 433 -0.44 12.57 -45.51
CA ILE A 433 0.91 12.98 -45.87
C ILE A 433 1.13 14.44 -45.43
N GLY A 434 1.97 14.63 -44.41
CA GLY A 434 2.36 15.96 -43.92
C GLY A 434 1.30 16.66 -43.04
N ASN A 435 0.40 15.90 -42.41
CA ASN A 435 -0.56 16.38 -41.40
C ASN A 435 -1.43 17.58 -41.85
N GLN A 436 -2.03 17.48 -43.04
CA GLN A 436 -2.65 18.60 -43.74
C GLN A 436 -4.18 18.57 -43.72
N ILE A 437 -4.84 19.68 -43.34
CA ILE A 437 -6.31 19.74 -43.28
C ILE A 437 -6.98 19.62 -44.66
N LEU A 438 -6.42 20.26 -45.69
CA LEU A 438 -7.02 20.39 -47.02
C LEU A 438 -7.22 19.03 -47.73
N SER A 439 -6.38 18.06 -47.42
CA SER A 439 -6.48 16.70 -47.97
C SER A 439 -7.55 15.83 -47.29
N THR A 440 -8.02 16.23 -46.10
CA THR A 440 -8.90 15.40 -45.25
C THR A 440 -10.04 16.20 -44.63
N GLU A 441 -10.51 17.25 -45.32
CA GLU A 441 -11.49 18.19 -44.75
C GLU A 441 -12.76 17.50 -44.28
N GLY A 442 -13.30 16.55 -45.04
CA GLY A 442 -14.54 15.84 -44.67
C GLY A 442 -14.40 15.08 -43.35
N SER A 443 -13.24 14.44 -43.10
CA SER A 443 -12.98 13.76 -41.84
C SER A 443 -12.80 14.74 -40.69
N VAL A 444 -12.14 15.88 -40.92
CA VAL A 444 -12.01 16.92 -39.88
C VAL A 444 -13.38 17.50 -39.55
N ASP A 445 -14.19 17.84 -40.55
CA ASP A 445 -15.55 18.36 -40.36
C ASP A 445 -16.44 17.35 -39.62
N TYR A 446 -16.28 16.05 -39.85
CA TYR A 446 -16.93 15.01 -39.05
C TYR A 446 -16.52 15.09 -37.57
N GLY A 447 -15.23 15.17 -37.27
CA GLY A 447 -14.74 15.29 -35.90
C GLY A 447 -15.21 16.57 -35.17
N ILE A 448 -15.30 17.69 -35.89
CA ILE A 448 -15.69 18.99 -35.33
C ILE A 448 -17.21 19.15 -35.24
N TYR A 449 -17.95 18.90 -36.33
CA TYR A 449 -19.39 19.17 -36.37
C TYR A 449 -20.23 17.98 -35.93
N HIS A 450 -19.83 16.75 -36.27
CA HIS A 450 -20.60 15.56 -35.92
C HIS A 450 -20.24 15.03 -34.54
N LEU A 451 -18.95 14.80 -34.27
CA LEU A 451 -18.47 14.30 -32.96
C LEU A 451 -18.30 15.41 -31.92
N LYS A 452 -18.36 16.69 -32.32
CA LYS A 452 -18.31 17.87 -31.43
C LYS A 452 -17.08 17.89 -30.52
N THR A 453 -15.94 17.47 -31.05
CA THR A 453 -14.68 17.53 -30.30
C THR A 453 -14.32 18.98 -29.97
N PRO A 454 -13.98 19.30 -28.70
CA PRO A 454 -13.59 20.65 -28.30
C PRO A 454 -12.16 21.04 -28.71
N ILE A 455 -11.35 20.08 -29.19
CA ILE A 455 -9.97 20.30 -29.59
C ILE A 455 -9.73 19.78 -31.00
N LEU A 456 -9.19 20.64 -31.87
CA LEU A 456 -8.55 20.26 -33.13
C LEU A 456 -7.04 20.37 -32.96
N MET A 457 -6.34 19.25 -33.05
CA MET A 457 -4.89 19.18 -32.89
C MET A 457 -4.21 18.79 -34.20
N PHE A 458 -3.20 19.56 -34.61
CA PHE A 458 -2.23 19.15 -35.63
C PHE A 458 -0.97 18.62 -34.97
N LEU A 459 -0.50 17.44 -35.36
CA LEU A 459 0.73 16.85 -34.82
C LEU A 459 1.74 16.63 -35.94
N GLY A 460 2.78 17.47 -35.93
CA GLY A 460 3.98 17.29 -36.72
C GLY A 460 5.00 16.47 -35.93
N HIS A 461 6.11 16.09 -36.56
CA HIS A 461 7.15 15.32 -35.89
C HIS A 461 8.53 15.58 -36.48
N SER A 462 9.58 15.29 -35.71
CA SER A 462 10.96 15.30 -36.21
C SER A 462 11.09 14.42 -37.45
N ASP A 463 11.96 14.80 -38.38
CA ASP A 463 12.33 13.92 -39.50
C ASP A 463 11.18 13.52 -40.45
N CYS A 464 10.19 14.40 -40.66
CA CYS A 464 9.02 14.15 -41.51
C CYS A 464 9.37 13.79 -42.96
N GLY A 465 8.99 12.58 -43.40
CA GLY A 465 9.24 12.10 -44.76
C GLY A 465 8.53 12.94 -45.84
N ALA A 466 7.31 13.42 -45.57
CA ALA A 466 6.53 14.24 -46.48
C ALA A 466 7.22 15.59 -46.78
N ILE A 467 7.71 16.26 -45.73
CA ILE A 467 8.42 17.53 -45.89
C ILE A 467 9.76 17.32 -46.62
N LYS A 468 10.49 16.23 -46.33
CA LYS A 468 11.70 15.89 -47.09
C LYS A 468 11.44 15.64 -48.58
N ALA A 469 10.40 14.88 -48.90
CA ALA A 469 10.02 14.59 -50.29
C ALA A 469 9.69 15.89 -51.02
N TYR A 470 8.95 16.80 -50.37
CA TYR A 470 8.66 18.12 -50.93
C TYR A 470 9.94 18.94 -51.16
N LEU A 471 10.83 19.05 -50.15
CA LEU A 471 12.05 19.86 -50.24
C LEU A 471 13.05 19.34 -51.28
N LYS A 472 13.08 18.03 -51.54
CA LYS A 472 13.95 17.41 -52.56
C LYS A 472 13.37 17.45 -53.98
N GLY A 473 12.12 17.88 -54.12
CA GLY A 473 11.35 17.74 -55.35
C GLY A 473 10.65 16.38 -55.42
N PHE A 474 9.36 16.41 -55.77
CA PHE A 474 8.46 15.24 -55.79
C PHE A 474 7.82 15.04 -57.16
N ASP A 475 8.44 15.58 -58.22
CA ASP A 475 7.96 15.46 -59.60
C ASP A 475 7.99 14.02 -60.13
N SER A 476 8.74 13.12 -59.49
CA SER A 476 8.77 11.69 -59.80
C SER A 476 7.66 10.88 -59.11
N GLU A 477 6.94 11.47 -58.16
CA GLU A 477 5.90 10.76 -57.40
C GLU A 477 4.64 10.48 -58.24
N ILE A 478 3.81 9.54 -57.79
CA ILE A 478 2.52 9.25 -58.43
C ILE A 478 1.50 10.36 -58.13
N TYR A 479 0.48 10.48 -58.99
CA TYR A 479 -0.51 11.57 -58.97
C TYR A 479 -1.13 11.82 -57.58
N GLY A 480 -1.54 10.76 -56.87
CA GLY A 480 -2.16 10.91 -55.55
C GLY A 480 -1.22 11.57 -54.52
N ILE A 481 0.05 11.14 -54.49
CA ILE A 481 1.07 11.70 -53.60
C ILE A 481 1.38 13.15 -53.98
N LYS A 482 1.51 13.44 -55.28
CA LYS A 482 1.70 14.82 -55.77
C LYS A 482 0.55 15.74 -55.35
N HIS A 483 -0.69 15.28 -55.51
CA HIS A 483 -1.88 16.04 -55.17
C HIS A 483 -1.91 16.39 -53.68
N GLU A 484 -1.55 15.47 -52.79
CA GLU A 484 -1.45 15.75 -51.35
C GLU A 484 -0.27 16.68 -51.00
N LEU A 485 0.90 16.48 -51.62
CA LEU A 485 2.08 17.31 -51.37
C LEU A 485 1.94 18.73 -51.94
N ASP A 486 1.12 18.94 -52.96
CA ASP A 486 0.90 20.25 -53.57
C ASP A 486 0.30 21.28 -52.59
N PHE A 487 -0.44 20.83 -51.58
CA PHE A 487 -0.96 21.69 -50.52
C PHE A 487 0.13 22.28 -49.62
N LEU A 488 1.37 21.77 -49.66
CA LEU A 488 2.52 22.32 -48.94
C LEU A 488 3.20 23.48 -49.69
N ARG A 489 2.88 23.70 -50.98
CA ARG A 489 3.50 24.74 -51.83
C ARG A 489 3.49 26.16 -51.24
N PRO A 490 2.42 26.65 -50.60
CA PRO A 490 2.37 28.00 -50.06
C PRO A 490 3.37 28.26 -48.93
N ILE A 491 3.77 27.23 -48.18
CA ILE A 491 4.57 27.35 -46.95
C ILE A 491 6.05 27.64 -47.27
N ILE A 492 6.52 27.22 -48.44
CA ILE A 492 7.96 27.16 -48.78
C ILE A 492 8.35 28.20 -49.84
N ARG A 493 7.39 28.84 -50.52
CA ARG A 493 7.65 29.97 -51.44
C ARG A 493 8.24 31.21 -50.73
N GLU A 494 8.09 31.32 -49.40
CA GLU A 494 8.65 32.41 -48.57
C GLU A 494 10.13 32.21 -48.15
N GLN A 495 10.81 31.11 -48.52
CA GLN A 495 12.16 30.78 -48.02
C GLN A 495 13.23 30.50 -49.09
N ASN A 496 13.14 31.12 -50.27
CA ASN A 496 14.12 30.95 -51.35
C ASN A 496 15.50 31.64 -51.13
N ALA A 497 16.12 31.53 -49.94
CA ALA A 497 17.45 32.10 -49.72
C ALA A 497 18.28 31.44 -48.59
N VAL A 498 18.29 30.11 -48.41
CA VAL A 498 19.24 29.46 -47.47
C VAL A 498 19.74 28.12 -48.03
N LYS A 499 21.06 27.88 -47.95
CA LYS A 499 21.79 26.73 -48.56
C LYS A 499 21.95 25.51 -47.63
N ASP A 500 21.45 25.54 -46.40
CA ASP A 500 21.64 24.46 -45.42
C ASP A 500 20.33 23.68 -45.17
N PHE A 501 20.19 22.54 -45.83
CA PHE A 501 18.93 21.79 -45.95
C PHE A 501 18.54 21.02 -44.68
N ASP A 502 19.49 20.61 -43.84
CA ASP A 502 19.21 19.79 -42.66
C ASP A 502 18.61 20.61 -41.50
N ASN A 503 19.05 21.86 -41.33
CA ASN A 503 18.51 22.80 -40.33
C ASN A 503 17.18 23.44 -40.78
N LEU A 504 16.93 23.51 -42.09
CA LEU A 504 15.69 24.06 -42.65
C LEU A 504 14.48 23.14 -42.40
N HIS A 505 14.72 21.83 -42.33
CA HIS A 505 13.66 20.83 -42.30
C HIS A 505 12.72 20.98 -41.09
N SER A 506 13.25 21.07 -39.88
CA SER A 506 12.46 21.20 -38.65
C SER A 506 11.67 22.50 -38.59
N HIS A 507 12.27 23.61 -39.07
CA HIS A 507 11.60 24.89 -39.17
C HIS A 507 10.45 24.88 -40.19
N VAL A 508 10.60 24.15 -41.31
CA VAL A 508 9.52 23.96 -42.28
C VAL A 508 8.38 23.13 -41.70
N ILE A 509 8.68 22.11 -40.87
CA ILE A 509 7.65 21.34 -40.15
C ILE A 509 6.90 22.24 -39.16
N GLU A 510 7.60 23.04 -38.36
CA GLU A 510 6.98 23.98 -37.42
C GLU A 510 6.14 25.06 -38.15
N LYS A 511 6.61 25.55 -39.30
CA LYS A 511 5.86 26.48 -40.15
C LYS A 511 4.64 25.82 -40.80
N ASN A 512 4.74 24.56 -41.22
CA ASN A 512 3.59 23.81 -41.71
C ASN A 512 2.52 23.73 -40.63
N LEU A 513 2.90 23.42 -39.38
CA LEU A 513 1.97 23.43 -38.25
C LEU A 513 1.27 24.78 -38.07
N ASP A 514 2.01 25.89 -38.13
CA ASP A 514 1.42 27.23 -38.10
C ASP A 514 0.44 27.47 -39.25
N TYR A 515 0.78 27.01 -40.45
CA TYR A 515 -0.06 27.12 -41.64
C TYR A 515 -1.37 26.32 -41.48
N GLN A 516 -1.30 25.09 -40.98
CA GLN A 516 -2.49 24.27 -40.71
C GLN A 516 -3.41 24.93 -39.67
N VAL A 517 -2.83 25.45 -38.58
CA VAL A 517 -3.60 26.21 -37.57
C VAL A 517 -4.25 27.45 -38.19
N ASN A 518 -3.56 28.15 -39.10
CA ASN A 518 -4.13 29.33 -39.77
C ASN A 518 -5.32 28.99 -40.67
N ILE A 519 -5.24 27.91 -41.45
CA ILE A 519 -6.35 27.45 -42.30
C ILE A 519 -7.53 27.05 -41.41
N ALA A 520 -7.30 26.21 -40.41
CA ALA A 520 -8.33 25.77 -39.48
C ALA A 520 -8.96 26.93 -38.71
N TYR A 521 -8.16 27.90 -38.27
CA TYR A 521 -8.67 29.10 -37.59
C TYR A 521 -9.58 29.93 -38.50
N LYS A 522 -9.25 30.04 -39.79
CA LYS A 522 -10.09 30.74 -40.77
C LYS A 522 -11.38 29.97 -41.03
N LYS A 523 -11.32 28.65 -41.18
CA LYS A 523 -12.47 27.78 -41.47
C LYS A 523 -13.45 27.70 -40.29
N TYR A 524 -12.96 27.49 -39.07
CA TYR A 524 -13.79 27.28 -37.87
C TYR A 524 -13.91 28.51 -36.96
N ARG A 525 -13.79 29.72 -37.53
CA ARG A 525 -13.69 30.98 -36.79
C ARG A 525 -14.80 31.19 -35.78
N GLU A 526 -16.03 30.83 -36.13
CA GLU A 526 -17.21 30.99 -35.25
C GLU A 526 -17.14 30.09 -34.01
N LEU A 527 -16.73 28.83 -34.18
CA LEU A 527 -16.58 27.87 -33.07
C LEU A 527 -15.42 28.26 -32.15
N ILE A 528 -14.34 28.81 -32.71
CA ILE A 528 -13.19 29.26 -31.92
C ILE A 528 -13.53 30.51 -31.13
N ASN A 529 -14.19 31.49 -31.75
CA ASN A 529 -14.58 32.73 -31.08
C ASN A 529 -15.63 32.51 -29.98
N SER A 530 -16.51 31.52 -30.14
CA SER A 530 -17.49 31.13 -29.12
C SER A 530 -16.91 30.25 -28.00
N GLY A 531 -15.62 29.86 -28.11
CA GLY A 531 -14.95 29.00 -27.13
C GLY A 531 -15.32 27.52 -27.22
N GLN A 532 -16.09 27.11 -28.24
CA GLN A 532 -16.49 25.72 -28.45
C GLN A 532 -15.38 24.86 -29.05
N LEU A 533 -14.42 25.48 -29.76
CA LEU A 533 -13.29 24.78 -30.37
C LEU A 533 -11.97 25.49 -30.05
N THR A 534 -10.96 24.72 -29.65
CA THR A 534 -9.57 25.19 -29.61
C THR A 534 -8.75 24.48 -30.68
N VAL A 535 -8.04 25.25 -31.50
CA VAL A 535 -7.11 24.72 -32.50
C VAL A 535 -5.69 24.84 -31.97
N LEU A 536 -4.96 23.73 -31.91
CA LEU A 536 -3.59 23.70 -31.43
C LEU A 536 -2.68 22.89 -32.34
N ALA A 537 -1.39 23.19 -32.31
CA ALA A 537 -0.36 22.42 -32.98
C ALA A 537 0.71 21.94 -32.01
N GLY A 538 1.02 20.65 -32.10
CA GLY A 538 2.10 20.00 -31.39
C GLY A 538 3.15 19.47 -32.35
N PHE A 539 4.38 19.36 -31.85
CA PHE A 539 5.52 18.77 -32.53
C PHE A 539 6.03 17.60 -31.68
N TYR A 540 5.99 16.38 -32.23
CA TYR A 540 6.55 15.19 -31.60
C TYR A 540 8.05 15.08 -31.90
N ASP A 541 8.87 15.41 -30.90
CA ASP A 541 10.32 15.53 -31.01
C ASP A 541 11.04 14.25 -30.56
N PHE A 542 11.15 13.27 -31.44
CA PHE A 542 11.93 12.05 -31.16
C PHE A 542 13.42 12.18 -31.53
N ARG A 543 13.86 13.32 -32.09
CA ARG A 543 15.29 13.60 -32.37
C ARG A 543 15.95 14.51 -31.33
N GLY A 544 15.18 15.09 -30.42
CA GLY A 544 15.68 16.03 -29.40
C GLY A 544 16.01 17.42 -29.96
N GLU A 545 15.36 17.83 -31.05
CA GLU A 545 15.57 19.09 -31.76
C GLU A 545 15.24 20.34 -30.91
N TYR A 546 14.36 20.22 -29.91
CA TYR A 546 14.04 21.31 -28.98
C TYR A 546 15.00 21.39 -27.78
N GLY A 547 15.94 20.45 -27.64
CA GLY A 547 16.84 20.37 -26.48
C GLY A 547 16.14 19.94 -25.18
N LYS A 548 14.95 19.33 -25.28
CA LYS A 548 14.08 18.98 -24.13
C LYS A 548 14.05 17.48 -23.81
N GLY A 549 14.94 16.70 -24.42
CA GLY A 549 14.91 15.24 -24.41
C GLY A 549 14.03 14.67 -25.54
N MET A 550 14.31 13.42 -25.93
CA MET A 550 13.64 12.74 -27.04
C MET A 550 12.29 12.16 -26.61
N GLY A 551 11.32 12.15 -27.54
CA GLY A 551 9.99 11.56 -27.36
C GLY A 551 8.96 12.51 -26.75
N ASN A 552 9.27 13.79 -26.64
CA ASN A 552 8.34 14.78 -26.08
C ASN A 552 7.45 15.39 -27.16
N ILE A 553 6.21 15.71 -26.81
CA ILE A 553 5.35 16.58 -27.62
C ILE A 553 5.51 18.01 -27.12
N VAL A 554 5.87 18.92 -28.03
CA VAL A 554 6.01 20.36 -27.76
C VAL A 554 4.88 21.11 -28.46
N ILE A 555 4.06 21.82 -27.70
CA ILE A 555 3.00 22.68 -28.23
C ILE A 555 3.63 23.99 -28.72
N VAL A 556 3.42 24.27 -30.01
CA VAL A 556 4.06 25.38 -30.74
C VAL A 556 3.09 26.49 -31.13
N ASN A 557 1.77 26.21 -31.14
CA ASN A 557 0.75 27.17 -31.54
C ASN A 557 -0.61 26.82 -30.92
N VAL A 558 -1.34 27.83 -30.43
CA VAL A 558 -2.73 27.70 -29.99
C VAL A 558 -3.53 28.89 -30.50
N ASN A 559 -4.56 28.65 -31.32
CA ASN A 559 -5.42 29.70 -31.87
C ASN A 559 -4.62 30.88 -32.48
N LYS A 560 -3.56 30.56 -33.23
CA LYS A 560 -2.59 31.50 -33.85
C LYS A 560 -1.61 32.21 -32.90
N LYS A 561 -1.68 31.96 -31.59
CA LYS A 561 -0.68 32.48 -30.63
C LYS A 561 0.57 31.61 -30.71
N LYS A 562 1.73 32.25 -30.87
CA LYS A 562 3.03 31.58 -31.08
C LYS A 562 4.09 31.95 -30.04
N GLU A 563 3.97 33.14 -29.46
CA GLU A 563 4.90 33.63 -28.44
C GLU A 563 4.90 32.70 -27.21
N VAL A 564 6.08 32.17 -26.86
CA VAL A 564 6.22 31.09 -25.86
C VAL A 564 5.69 31.52 -24.49
N GLU A 565 6.01 32.73 -24.05
CA GLU A 565 5.54 33.27 -22.77
C GLU A 565 4.01 33.45 -22.77
N ALA A 566 3.45 33.97 -23.87
CA ALA A 566 2.01 34.13 -24.02
C ALA A 566 1.29 32.76 -24.06
N LEU A 567 1.89 31.76 -24.71
CA LEU A 567 1.38 30.39 -24.76
C LEU A 567 1.33 29.77 -23.35
N ARG A 568 2.42 29.85 -22.57
CA ARG A 568 2.51 29.28 -21.21
C ARG A 568 1.46 29.84 -20.25
N ASN A 569 0.98 31.05 -20.51
CA ASN A 569 -0.03 31.74 -19.71
C ASN A 569 -1.47 31.54 -20.20
N LEU A 570 -1.70 30.71 -21.23
CA LEU A 570 -3.06 30.44 -21.70
C LEU A 570 -3.87 29.60 -20.69
N PRO A 571 -5.17 29.89 -20.49
CA PRO A 571 -6.04 29.15 -19.57
C PRO A 571 -6.11 27.65 -19.83
N ILE A 572 -5.92 27.21 -21.08
CA ILE A 572 -5.91 25.78 -21.46
C ILE A 572 -4.78 24.98 -20.76
N PHE A 573 -3.74 25.65 -20.26
CA PHE A 573 -2.62 25.03 -19.55
C PHE A 573 -2.64 25.25 -18.03
N THR A 574 -3.79 25.61 -17.45
CA THR A 574 -3.91 25.90 -16.00
C THR A 574 -3.52 24.72 -15.11
N TYR A 575 -3.75 23.49 -15.56
CA TYR A 575 -3.44 22.27 -14.81
C TYR A 575 -2.00 21.76 -15.01
N LEU A 576 -1.18 22.42 -15.83
CA LEU A 576 0.22 22.05 -16.01
C LEU A 576 1.11 22.76 -14.98
N SER A 577 2.02 22.00 -14.36
CA SER A 577 3.08 22.56 -13.52
C SER A 577 4.05 23.42 -14.35
N GLN A 578 4.82 24.30 -13.69
CA GLN A 578 5.83 25.12 -14.38
C GLN A 578 6.85 24.27 -15.14
N ALA A 579 7.35 23.19 -14.53
CA ALA A 579 8.27 22.26 -15.19
C ALA A 579 7.65 21.60 -16.43
N GLN A 580 6.36 21.23 -16.39
CA GLN A 580 5.66 20.69 -17.56
C GLN A 580 5.46 21.74 -18.65
N LYS A 581 5.18 23.00 -18.30
CA LYS A 581 5.09 24.10 -19.27
C LYS A 581 6.44 24.39 -19.93
N GLU A 582 7.52 24.35 -19.16
CA GLU A 582 8.89 24.46 -19.69
C GLU A 582 9.22 23.31 -20.64
N LEU A 583 8.82 22.09 -20.29
CA LEU A 583 9.08 20.89 -21.10
C LEU A 583 8.21 20.82 -22.37
N HIS A 584 6.91 21.09 -22.28
CA HIS A 584 5.95 20.82 -23.35
C HIS A 584 5.46 22.05 -24.12
N ILE A 585 5.95 23.26 -23.82
CA ILE A 585 5.58 24.48 -24.58
C ILE A 585 6.87 25.19 -25.03
N GLY A 586 6.98 25.45 -26.33
CA GLY A 586 8.16 26.08 -26.90
C GLY A 586 8.09 26.25 -28.41
N ARG A 587 9.15 26.84 -28.95
CA ARG A 587 9.43 26.96 -30.39
C ARG A 587 10.86 26.49 -30.63
N LEU A 588 11.16 26.06 -31.84
CA LEU A 588 12.52 25.81 -32.26
C LEU A 588 13.36 27.10 -32.07
N PRO A 589 14.61 26.98 -31.61
CA PRO A 589 15.49 28.13 -31.51
C PRO A 589 15.74 28.71 -32.91
N ASN A 590 15.56 30.03 -33.07
CA ASN A 590 15.96 30.70 -34.30
C ASN A 590 17.47 30.54 -34.46
N ASN A 591 17.91 29.92 -35.56
CA ASN A 591 19.31 30.00 -35.96
C ASN A 591 19.65 31.47 -36.22
N GLN A 592 20.64 32.01 -35.49
CA GLN A 592 21.29 33.27 -35.85
C GLN A 592 22.00 33.14 -37.18
#